data_AF-A0A6L8H8R7-F1
#
_entry.id   AF-A0A6L8H8R7-F1
#
_cell.length_a   1.000
_cell.length_b   1.000
_cell.length_c   1.000
_cell.angle_alpha   90.00
_cell.angle_beta   90.00
_cell.angle_gamma   90.00
#
_symmetry.space_group_name_H-M   'P 1'
#
loop_
_entity.id
_entity.type
_entity.pdbx_description
1 polymer ?
#
loop_
_entity_poly.entity_id
_entity_poly.type
_entity_poly.pdbx_seq_one_letter_code
_entity_poly.pdbx_strand_id
1 'polypeptide(L)'
;VMASSLLFDFGGSDYKPVAGALVRVGWMKLFQRTLFTLQHAGISQILTLVGQEEQSLRALIDGDARLHAMIRWLPVREFPPLDPQTWETLANEVKGSCLILGCHMVFAPSLIQLLREVGREGQAVVAVGRPGEAGWSGNPGVVMRADPHTGGHIPRVVFWDRQSDRPAEFDEDQGLARAADLVVLPARLLGISGSWSTPETSPIRLALEQAAAEGVVQTLSASSHAYQDARGVEGLQKAEHTLFRSLQSVDGTLDGVVDRYVNRKVSRPLSRLFMQLRCPPNVITLLSMIIGLGGAACFAKGSYAGGIAGALLFQLAVIIDCCDGEVARLTFTESPLGQALDLVSDNIVHVAVFAGIAWGAYQENLTSSGYLPLLLGGIAVFSTGVSLWCVDRVKSLKGNTVRWRLMRQADRTRFDFILRHVANRDFSIVVLVCACLGVLPWFLWLVAAGTSVFAAMMAWSLYRASCVHQS
;
A
#
# COMPACT_ATOMS: atom_id res chain seq x y z
N VAL A 1 8.27 -18.02 7.43
CA VAL A 1 7.61 -17.10 8.39
C VAL A 1 6.76 -17.93 9.32
N MET A 2 6.77 -17.70 10.64
CA MET A 2 5.84 -18.35 11.57
C MET A 2 4.75 -17.40 12.02
N ALA A 3 3.49 -17.76 11.81
CA ALA A 3 2.32 -17.01 12.29
C ALA A 3 1.78 -17.66 13.56
N SER A 4 1.88 -17.01 14.72
CA SER A 4 1.25 -17.44 15.99
C SER A 4 0.16 -16.45 16.38
N SER A 5 -0.90 -16.91 17.06
CA SER A 5 -1.93 -16.01 17.59
C SER A 5 -1.39 -15.10 18.69
N LEU A 6 -0.35 -15.53 19.40
CA LEU A 6 0.18 -14.88 20.60
C LEU A 6 1.67 -15.19 20.74
N LEU A 7 2.55 -14.21 20.49
CA LEU A 7 4.01 -14.38 20.53
C LEU A 7 4.57 -14.11 21.94
N PHE A 8 3.89 -13.26 22.70
CA PHE A 8 4.25 -12.80 24.05
C PHE A 8 3.09 -12.90 25.07
N ASP A 9 2.11 -13.79 24.88
CA ASP A 9 1.03 -13.93 25.86
C ASP A 9 1.46 -14.85 27.01
N PHE A 10 1.68 -14.25 28.18
CA PHE A 10 2.22 -14.89 29.38
C PHE A 10 1.13 -15.33 30.36
N GLY A 11 -0.08 -15.66 29.89
CA GLY A 11 -1.05 -16.40 30.68
C GLY A 11 -1.57 -15.67 31.93
N GLY A 12 -1.73 -14.34 31.86
CA GLY A 12 -2.25 -13.56 32.98
C GLY A 12 -2.94 -12.28 32.55
N SER A 13 -4.27 -12.31 32.35
CA SER A 13 -5.24 -11.25 32.71
C SER A 13 -6.56 -11.40 31.94
N ASP A 14 -7.65 -11.03 32.59
CA ASP A 14 -9.08 -11.08 32.21
C ASP A 14 -9.50 -10.35 30.90
N TYR A 15 -8.58 -10.09 29.97
CA TYR A 15 -8.89 -9.40 28.73
C TYR A 15 -9.06 -10.36 27.56
N LYS A 16 -10.32 -10.58 27.16
CA LYS A 16 -10.64 -11.21 25.86
C LYS A 16 -9.91 -10.44 24.74
N PRO A 17 -8.98 -11.05 24.00
CA PRO A 17 -8.34 -10.38 22.89
C PRO A 17 -9.38 -10.18 21.79
N VAL A 18 -9.87 -8.94 21.64
CA VAL A 18 -10.93 -8.57 20.68
C VAL A 18 -10.46 -8.67 19.21
N ALA A 19 -9.18 -8.94 18.95
CA ALA A 19 -8.61 -9.05 17.60
C ALA A 19 -7.88 -10.39 17.38
N GLY A 20 -8.63 -11.44 17.03
CA GLY A 20 -8.08 -12.71 16.53
C GLY A 20 -7.79 -12.69 15.02
N ALA A 21 -7.13 -13.74 14.53
CA ALA A 21 -6.76 -13.91 13.11
C ALA A 21 -7.95 -13.76 12.13
N LEU A 22 -9.16 -14.09 12.60
CA LEU A 22 -10.41 -14.03 11.84
C LEU A 22 -11.09 -12.65 11.84
N VAL A 23 -10.60 -11.69 12.63
CA VAL A 23 -11.20 -10.35 12.72
C VAL A 23 -10.94 -9.56 11.46
N ARG A 24 -11.94 -8.78 11.04
CA ARG A 24 -11.88 -7.95 9.84
C ARG A 24 -11.35 -6.56 10.15
N VAL A 25 -10.43 -6.10 9.33
CA VAL A 25 -10.02 -4.70 9.27
C VAL A 25 -10.18 -4.23 7.83
N GLY A 26 -11.19 -3.38 7.62
CA GLY A 26 -11.74 -3.09 6.30
C GLY A 26 -12.45 -4.31 5.71
N TRP A 27 -12.15 -4.63 4.46
CA TRP A 27 -12.83 -5.71 3.72
C TRP A 27 -12.27 -7.12 4.00
N MET A 28 -11.04 -7.21 4.49
CA MET A 28 -10.30 -8.46 4.64
C MET A 28 -10.11 -8.85 6.11
N LYS A 29 -9.96 -10.15 6.36
CA LYS A 29 -9.54 -10.66 7.66
C LYS A 29 -8.04 -10.41 7.86
N LEU A 30 -7.62 -10.18 9.10
CA LEU A 30 -6.23 -9.89 9.45
C LEU A 30 -5.27 -10.98 8.98
N PHE A 31 -5.64 -12.25 9.14
CA PHE A 31 -4.85 -13.37 8.65
C PHE A 31 -4.63 -13.35 7.14
N GLN A 32 -5.70 -13.19 6.37
CA GLN A 32 -5.64 -13.11 4.91
C GLN A 32 -4.77 -11.93 4.46
N ARG A 33 -4.94 -10.75 5.09
CA ARG A 33 -4.12 -9.56 4.84
C ARG A 33 -2.63 -9.81 5.16
N THR A 34 -2.35 -10.48 6.26
CA THR A 34 -0.98 -10.83 6.67
C THR A 34 -0.30 -11.66 5.59
N LEU A 35 -0.96 -12.70 5.08
CA LEU A 35 -0.41 -13.57 4.04
C LEU A 35 -0.13 -12.83 2.74
N PHE A 36 -1.08 -12.00 2.27
CA PHE A 36 -0.86 -11.20 1.06
C PHE A 36 0.28 -10.19 1.23
N THR A 37 0.38 -9.56 2.39
CA THR A 37 1.45 -8.60 2.67
C THR A 37 2.82 -9.28 2.67
N LEU A 38 2.93 -10.49 3.24
CA LEU A 38 4.16 -11.29 3.22
C LEU A 38 4.56 -11.71 1.81
N GLN A 39 3.59 -12.16 1.02
CA GLN A 39 3.83 -12.54 -0.38
C GLN A 39 4.32 -11.34 -1.20
N HIS A 40 3.66 -10.17 -1.06
CA HIS A 40 4.10 -8.93 -1.72
C HIS A 40 5.49 -8.48 -1.27
N ALA A 41 5.89 -8.76 -0.03
CA ALA A 41 7.24 -8.52 0.46
C ALA A 41 8.29 -9.54 -0.06
N GLY A 42 7.85 -10.54 -0.84
CA GLY A 42 8.72 -11.55 -1.45
C GLY A 42 8.97 -12.77 -0.57
N ILE A 43 8.11 -13.05 0.40
CA ILE A 43 8.13 -14.30 1.17
C ILE A 43 7.38 -15.39 0.39
N SER A 44 8.07 -16.49 0.08
CA SER A 44 7.51 -17.63 -0.67
C SER A 44 7.08 -18.82 0.20
N GLN A 45 7.59 -18.92 1.43
CA GLN A 45 7.28 -20.01 2.37
C GLN A 45 6.77 -19.48 3.71
N ILE A 46 5.57 -19.93 4.08
CA ILE A 46 4.86 -19.51 5.28
C ILE A 46 4.48 -20.75 6.08
N LEU A 47 4.90 -20.78 7.34
CA LEU A 47 4.57 -21.78 8.35
C LEU A 47 3.51 -21.14 9.26
N THR A 48 2.34 -21.75 9.37
CA THR A 48 1.25 -21.17 10.17
C THR A 48 0.99 -22.08 11.37
N LEU A 49 1.24 -21.59 12.58
CA LEU A 49 0.87 -22.28 13.81
C LEU A 49 -0.61 -22.03 14.09
N VAL A 50 -1.40 -23.10 14.16
CA VAL A 50 -2.85 -22.95 14.26
C VAL A 50 -3.46 -23.81 15.35
N GLY A 51 -4.34 -23.21 16.14
CA GLY A 51 -5.14 -23.88 17.15
C GLY A 51 -6.47 -24.41 16.59
N GLN A 52 -7.55 -24.23 17.35
CA GLN A 52 -8.89 -24.72 17.03
C GLN A 52 -9.49 -24.08 15.75
N GLU A 53 -8.96 -22.95 15.29
CA GLU A 53 -9.48 -22.17 14.14
C GLU A 53 -9.00 -22.69 12.78
N GLU A 54 -8.25 -23.80 12.72
CA GLU A 54 -7.58 -24.31 11.51
C GLU A 54 -8.51 -24.46 10.30
N GLN A 55 -9.66 -25.10 10.48
CA GLN A 55 -10.60 -25.30 9.39
C GLN A 55 -11.11 -23.96 8.83
N SER A 56 -11.37 -22.99 9.71
CA SER A 56 -11.83 -21.66 9.33
C SER A 56 -10.74 -20.86 8.61
N LEU A 57 -9.48 -20.99 9.03
CA LEU A 57 -8.34 -20.32 8.40
C LEU A 57 -7.98 -20.95 7.04
N ARG A 58 -8.06 -22.28 6.92
CA ARG A 58 -7.89 -22.99 5.65
C ARG A 58 -8.97 -22.60 4.64
N ALA A 59 -10.24 -22.61 5.05
CA ALA A 59 -11.37 -22.23 4.18
C ALA A 59 -11.31 -20.77 3.68
N LEU A 60 -10.55 -19.89 4.33
CA LEU A 60 -10.36 -18.51 3.87
C LEU A 60 -9.38 -18.36 2.71
N ILE A 61 -8.52 -19.35 2.53
CA ILE A 61 -7.45 -19.34 1.52
C ILE A 61 -7.74 -20.35 0.42
N ASP A 62 -8.49 -21.40 0.75
CA ASP A 62 -8.86 -22.43 -0.20
C ASP A 62 -9.62 -21.83 -1.39
N GLY A 63 -9.05 -22.00 -2.59
CA GLY A 63 -9.56 -21.41 -3.83
C GLY A 63 -9.18 -19.95 -4.12
N ASP A 64 -8.43 -19.26 -3.25
CA ASP A 64 -7.95 -17.89 -3.53
C ASP A 64 -6.72 -17.92 -4.45
N ALA A 65 -6.96 -17.86 -5.76
CA ALA A 65 -5.94 -17.93 -6.80
C ALA A 65 -4.86 -16.84 -6.73
N ARG A 66 -5.06 -15.80 -5.90
CA ARG A 66 -4.10 -14.71 -5.69
C ARG A 66 -2.94 -15.11 -4.79
N LEU A 67 -3.09 -16.20 -4.02
CA LEU A 67 -2.05 -16.67 -3.12
C LEU A 67 -1.19 -17.74 -3.81
N HIS A 68 0.09 -17.44 -3.94
CA HIS A 68 1.11 -18.28 -4.55
C HIS A 68 2.17 -18.76 -3.55
N ALA A 69 2.23 -18.15 -2.36
CA ALA A 69 3.11 -18.60 -1.29
C ALA A 69 2.74 -20.00 -0.82
N MET A 70 3.75 -20.85 -0.60
CA MET A 70 3.55 -22.18 -0.04
C MET A 70 3.24 -22.04 1.46
N ILE A 71 2.03 -22.44 1.85
CA ILE A 71 1.61 -22.47 3.25
C ILE A 71 1.71 -23.90 3.78
N ARG A 72 2.46 -24.06 4.87
CA ARG A 72 2.44 -25.26 5.68
C ARG A 72 1.71 -24.98 6.99
N TRP A 73 0.74 -25.82 7.29
CA TRP A 73 -0.06 -25.74 8.51
C TRP A 73 0.61 -26.58 9.59
N LEU A 74 0.80 -25.99 10.77
CA LEU A 74 1.40 -26.61 11.95
C LEU A 74 0.36 -26.58 13.08
N PRO A 75 -0.39 -27.66 13.30
CA PRO A 75 -1.37 -27.72 14.37
C PRO A 75 -0.68 -27.59 15.74
N VAL A 76 -1.17 -26.69 16.60
CA VAL A 76 -0.60 -26.46 17.95
C VAL A 76 -0.64 -27.72 18.82
N ARG A 77 -1.52 -28.68 18.50
CA ARG A 77 -1.57 -29.98 19.18
C ARG A 77 -0.35 -30.85 18.90
N GLU A 78 0.27 -30.69 17.74
CA GLU A 78 1.46 -31.42 17.30
C GLU A 78 2.74 -30.60 17.49
N PHE A 79 2.63 -29.28 17.36
CA PHE A 79 3.72 -28.31 17.49
C PHE A 79 3.39 -27.27 18.56
N PRO A 80 3.41 -27.61 19.87
CA PRO A 80 3.11 -26.66 20.93
C PRO A 80 4.16 -25.54 20.97
N PRO A 81 3.77 -24.25 20.91
CA PRO A 81 4.73 -23.14 20.83
C PRO A 81 5.51 -22.90 22.14
N LEU A 82 5.02 -23.44 23.26
CA LEU A 82 5.71 -23.41 24.55
C LEU A 82 6.73 -24.56 24.69
N ASP A 83 6.63 -25.59 23.86
CA ASP A 83 7.56 -26.72 23.89
C ASP A 83 8.83 -26.37 23.09
N PRO A 84 10.02 -26.41 23.71
CA PRO A 84 11.27 -26.16 23.01
C PRO A 84 11.54 -27.14 21.85
N GLN A 85 11.04 -28.38 21.92
CA GLN A 85 11.26 -29.38 20.86
C GLN A 85 10.61 -28.95 19.53
N THR A 86 9.49 -28.22 19.61
CA THR A 86 8.84 -27.63 18.43
C THR A 86 9.79 -26.69 17.70
N TRP A 87 10.48 -25.82 18.45
CA TRP A 87 11.41 -24.85 17.89
C TRP A 87 12.69 -25.49 17.35
N GLU A 88 13.19 -26.54 18.00
CA GLU A 88 14.32 -27.33 17.50
C GLU A 88 13.99 -28.04 16.17
N THR A 89 12.79 -28.61 16.07
CA THR A 89 12.31 -29.24 14.83
C THR A 89 12.22 -28.21 13.70
N LEU A 90 11.67 -27.02 14.00
CA LEU A 90 11.53 -25.95 13.03
C LEU A 90 12.87 -25.30 12.67
N ALA A 91 13.85 -25.25 13.59
CA ALA A 91 15.19 -24.76 13.32
C ALA A 91 15.89 -25.57 12.22
N ASN A 92 15.69 -26.90 12.20
CA ASN A 92 16.24 -27.78 11.18
C ASN A 92 15.62 -27.56 9.79
N GLU A 93 14.41 -27.03 9.72
CA GLU A 93 13.72 -26.75 8.45
C GLU A 93 14.02 -25.36 7.89
N VAL A 94 14.34 -24.39 8.77
CA VAL A 94 14.61 -23.01 8.37
C VAL A 94 16.05 -22.86 7.90
N LYS A 95 16.24 -22.41 6.66
CA LYS A 95 17.57 -22.03 6.14
C LYS A 95 17.85 -20.54 6.40
N GLY A 96 18.87 -20.24 7.19
CA GLY A 96 19.30 -18.86 7.47
C GLY A 96 18.54 -18.24 8.65
N SER A 97 17.56 -17.40 8.37
CA SER A 97 16.79 -16.66 9.39
C SER A 97 15.29 -16.83 9.19
N CYS A 98 14.55 -16.94 10.30
CA CYS A 98 13.09 -17.00 10.33
C CYS A 98 12.51 -15.66 10.77
N LEU A 99 11.47 -15.20 10.09
CA LEU A 99 10.61 -14.13 10.57
C LEU A 99 9.41 -14.76 11.29
N ILE A 100 9.20 -14.40 12.55
CA ILE A 100 8.08 -14.83 13.40
C ILE A 100 7.18 -13.62 13.61
N LEU A 101 5.87 -13.79 13.44
CA LEU A 101 4.92 -12.71 13.59
C LEU A 101 3.56 -13.13 14.15
N GLY A 102 2.87 -12.17 14.77
CA GLY A 102 1.49 -12.27 15.20
C GLY A 102 0.49 -11.89 14.09
N CYS A 103 -0.63 -12.60 14.00
CA CYS A 103 -1.70 -12.30 13.01
C CYS A 103 -2.71 -11.23 13.44
N HIS A 104 -2.40 -10.43 14.45
CA HIS A 104 -3.28 -9.40 15.01
C HIS A 104 -2.82 -7.97 14.67
N MET A 105 -1.95 -7.82 13.68
CA MET A 105 -1.31 -6.54 13.33
C MET A 105 -1.49 -6.22 11.85
N VAL A 106 -1.34 -4.95 11.54
CA VAL A 106 -1.24 -4.46 10.18
C VAL A 106 0.12 -3.80 9.99
N PHE A 107 0.79 -4.14 8.90
CA PHE A 107 2.12 -3.63 8.57
C PHE A 107 2.29 -3.41 7.07
N ALA A 108 3.19 -2.53 6.68
CA ALA A 108 3.55 -2.31 5.28
C ALA A 108 4.50 -3.39 4.74
N PRO A 109 4.45 -3.72 3.44
CA PRO A 109 5.42 -4.63 2.80
C PRO A 109 6.88 -4.16 2.94
N SER A 110 7.12 -2.85 2.98
CA SER A 110 8.46 -2.26 3.13
C SER A 110 9.11 -2.61 4.47
N LEU A 111 8.33 -2.72 5.54
CA LEU A 111 8.83 -3.19 6.85
C LEU A 111 9.37 -4.61 6.74
N ILE A 112 8.65 -5.49 6.05
CA ILE A 112 9.04 -6.90 5.88
C ILE A 112 10.26 -7.04 4.96
N GLN A 113 10.35 -6.21 3.91
CA GLN A 113 11.53 -6.18 3.04
C GLN A 113 12.78 -5.78 3.82
N LEU A 114 12.68 -4.73 4.66
CA LEU A 114 13.79 -4.30 5.51
C LEU A 114 14.17 -5.38 6.55
N LEU A 115 13.19 -6.00 7.22
CA LEU A 115 13.45 -7.10 8.15
C LEU A 115 14.13 -8.30 7.48
N ARG A 116 13.78 -8.58 6.21
CA ARG A 116 14.42 -9.63 5.42
C ARG A 116 15.86 -9.27 5.04
N GLU A 117 16.15 -8.00 4.77
CA GLU A 117 17.52 -7.52 4.50
C GLU A 117 18.39 -7.66 5.75
N VAL A 118 17.94 -7.13 6.90
CA VAL A 118 18.67 -7.24 8.17
C VAL A 118 18.81 -8.71 8.62
N GLY A 119 17.76 -9.51 8.45
CA GLY A 119 17.79 -10.93 8.76
C GLY A 119 18.79 -11.75 7.93
N ARG A 120 19.13 -11.31 6.70
CA ARG A 120 20.15 -11.98 5.87
C ARG A 120 21.56 -11.79 6.41
N GLU A 121 21.79 -10.73 7.18
CA GLU A 121 23.08 -10.46 7.83
C GLU A 121 23.28 -11.30 9.10
N GLY A 122 22.35 -12.21 9.41
CA GLY A 122 22.39 -13.05 10.60
C GLY A 122 22.06 -12.32 11.89
N GLN A 123 21.53 -11.09 11.79
CA GLN A 123 21.08 -10.28 12.92
C GLN A 123 19.71 -10.76 13.42
N ALA A 124 19.52 -10.74 14.74
CA ALA A 124 18.21 -10.87 15.36
C ALA A 124 17.56 -9.48 15.41
N VAL A 125 16.29 -9.37 15.06
CA VAL A 125 15.60 -8.07 15.01
C VAL A 125 14.30 -8.15 15.77
N VAL A 126 14.09 -7.19 16.67
CA VAL A 126 12.79 -6.96 17.32
C VAL A 126 12.23 -5.67 16.77
N ALA A 127 11.08 -5.74 16.10
CA ALA A 127 10.37 -4.54 15.71
C ALA A 127 9.74 -3.92 16.97
N VAL A 128 9.91 -2.63 17.17
CA VAL A 128 9.33 -1.88 18.29
C VAL A 128 8.41 -0.78 17.79
N GLY A 129 7.25 -0.65 18.42
CA GLY A 129 6.30 0.42 18.12
C GLY A 129 6.73 1.77 18.70
N ARG A 130 6.10 2.85 18.23
CA ARG A 130 6.30 4.19 18.82
C ARG A 130 5.88 4.19 20.29
N PRO A 131 6.70 4.74 21.20
CA PRO A 131 6.30 4.99 22.58
C PRO A 131 4.95 5.75 22.59
N GLY A 132 3.97 5.24 23.32
CA GLY A 132 2.64 5.87 23.48
C GLY A 132 1.64 5.72 22.32
N GLU A 133 2.05 5.43 21.09
CA GLU A 133 1.15 5.43 19.92
C GLU A 133 0.91 4.05 19.29
N ALA A 134 1.93 3.18 19.20
CA ALA A 134 1.84 1.92 18.45
C ALA A 134 2.31 0.73 19.31
N GLY A 135 1.43 -0.26 19.47
CA GLY A 135 1.72 -1.51 20.21
C GLY A 135 0.70 -1.79 21.33
N TRP A 136 0.32 -3.05 21.48
CA TRP A 136 -0.62 -3.48 22.52
C TRP A 136 -0.04 -3.32 23.92
N SER A 137 -0.87 -2.91 24.89
CA SER A 137 -0.41 -2.47 26.21
C SER A 137 0.06 -3.53 27.18
N GLY A 138 -0.17 -4.80 26.89
CA GLY A 138 0.46 -5.87 27.64
C GLY A 138 1.61 -6.54 26.90
N ASN A 139 2.03 -6.03 25.73
CA ASN A 139 3.29 -6.49 25.15
C ASN A 139 4.43 -5.97 26.03
N PRO A 140 5.52 -6.75 26.19
CA PRO A 140 6.64 -6.33 27.00
C PRO A 140 7.25 -5.04 26.43
N GLY A 141 7.67 -4.16 27.35
CA GLY A 141 8.52 -3.03 26.99
C GLY A 141 9.88 -3.54 26.54
N VAL A 142 10.48 -2.92 25.53
CA VAL A 142 11.81 -3.27 25.05
C VAL A 142 12.73 -2.08 25.25
N VAL A 143 13.77 -2.29 26.05
CA VAL A 143 14.82 -1.30 26.27
C VAL A 143 16.16 -1.90 25.85
N MET A 144 16.95 -1.12 25.12
CA MET A 144 18.35 -1.44 24.84
C MET A 144 19.20 -0.84 25.96
N ARG A 145 19.82 -1.68 26.79
CA ARG A 145 20.73 -1.27 27.86
C ARG A 145 22.15 -1.62 27.49
N ALA A 146 23.10 -0.70 27.62
CA ALA A 146 24.51 -1.05 27.51
C ALA A 146 24.89 -2.02 28.65
N ASP A 147 25.53 -3.14 28.35
CA ASP A 147 25.91 -4.13 29.36
C ASP A 147 26.99 -3.54 30.31
N PRO A 148 26.69 -3.43 31.62
CA PRO A 148 27.62 -2.85 32.60
C PRO A 148 28.88 -3.69 32.82
N HIS A 149 28.87 -4.99 32.46
CA HIS A 149 30.02 -5.87 32.67
C HIS A 149 31.01 -5.92 31.49
N THR A 150 30.58 -5.51 30.29
CA THR A 150 31.42 -5.49 29.08
C THR A 150 31.87 -4.09 28.68
N GLY A 151 31.89 -3.15 29.63
CA GLY A 151 32.35 -1.78 29.39
C GLY A 151 31.43 -0.95 28.49
N GLY A 152 30.15 -1.33 28.39
CA GLY A 152 29.14 -0.58 27.64
C GLY A 152 29.14 -0.77 26.12
N HIS A 153 29.92 -1.71 25.58
CA HIS A 153 30.03 -1.93 24.13
C HIS A 153 28.93 -2.82 23.53
N ILE A 154 28.26 -3.65 24.34
CA ILE A 154 27.23 -4.59 23.85
C ILE A 154 25.85 -4.13 24.35
N PRO A 155 24.93 -3.74 23.45
CA PRO A 155 23.57 -3.42 23.85
C PRO A 155 22.78 -4.70 24.13
N ARG A 156 22.27 -4.81 25.35
CA ARG A 156 21.41 -5.89 25.82
C ARG A 156 19.95 -5.47 25.72
N VAL A 157 19.14 -6.29 25.06
CA VAL A 157 17.68 -6.16 25.05
C VAL A 157 17.15 -6.61 26.39
N VAL A 158 16.43 -5.73 27.08
CA VAL A 158 15.72 -6.05 28.32
C VAL A 158 14.23 -6.00 28.03
N PHE A 159 13.56 -7.14 28.16
CA PHE A 159 12.11 -7.23 28.13
C PHE A 159 11.56 -6.87 29.50
N TRP A 160 10.75 -5.82 29.54
CA TRP A 160 10.05 -5.37 30.74
C TRP A 160 8.66 -5.98 30.78
N ASP A 161 8.38 -6.78 31.79
CA ASP A 161 7.03 -7.32 32.02
C ASP A 161 6.22 -6.39 32.92
N ARG A 162 4.90 -6.36 32.75
CA ARG A 162 4.02 -5.43 33.46
C ARG A 162 3.97 -5.70 34.98
N GLN A 163 4.35 -6.90 35.42
CA GLN A 163 4.40 -7.31 36.83
C GLN A 163 5.70 -6.95 37.55
N SER A 164 6.77 -6.57 36.86
CA SER A 164 7.99 -6.08 37.50
C SER A 164 7.87 -4.58 37.82
N ASP A 165 8.13 -4.21 39.08
CA ASP A 165 8.14 -2.82 39.59
C ASP A 165 8.96 -1.89 38.69
N ARG A 166 8.31 -0.88 38.09
CA ARG A 166 9.00 0.17 37.31
C ARG A 166 10.20 0.68 38.12
N PRO A 167 11.44 0.67 37.59
CA PRO A 167 12.58 1.15 38.35
C PRO A 167 12.46 2.67 38.47
N ALA A 168 12.68 3.18 39.68
CA ALA A 168 12.61 4.61 40.01
C ALA A 168 13.69 5.48 39.32
N GLU A 169 14.58 4.89 38.51
CA GLU A 169 15.72 5.56 37.86
C GLU A 169 15.47 5.97 36.40
N PHE A 170 14.27 5.80 35.86
CA PHE A 170 13.98 6.18 34.47
C PHE A 170 13.34 7.56 34.37
N ASP A 171 14.07 8.47 33.74
CA ASP A 171 13.61 9.79 33.33
C ASP A 171 12.45 9.67 32.32
N GLU A 172 11.41 10.49 32.46
CA GLU A 172 10.18 10.43 31.65
C GLU A 172 10.43 10.60 30.14
N ASP A 173 11.61 11.08 29.75
CA ASP A 173 12.02 11.36 28.37
C ASP A 173 12.60 10.15 27.59
N GLN A 174 12.98 9.04 28.24
CA GLN A 174 13.41 7.82 27.54
C GLN A 174 12.22 6.90 27.25
N GLY A 175 11.37 7.31 26.30
CA GLY A 175 10.11 6.64 25.96
C GLY A 175 10.24 5.12 25.78
N LEU A 176 9.62 4.36 26.69
CA LEU A 176 9.52 2.90 26.64
C LEU A 176 8.82 2.46 25.35
N ALA A 177 9.59 1.93 24.40
CA ALA A 177 9.04 1.36 23.17
C ALA A 177 8.48 -0.05 23.46
N ARG A 178 7.33 -0.38 22.89
CA ARG A 178 6.70 -1.70 23.08
C ARG A 178 7.16 -2.65 21.98
N ALA A 179 7.45 -3.90 22.34
CA ALA A 179 7.67 -4.95 21.35
C ALA A 179 6.45 -5.04 20.43
N ALA A 180 6.68 -5.02 19.12
CA ALA A 180 5.72 -5.59 18.20
C ALA A 180 5.86 -7.12 18.24
N ASP A 181 4.77 -7.85 18.00
CA ASP A 181 4.79 -9.30 17.79
C ASP A 181 5.39 -9.62 16.41
N LEU A 182 6.55 -9.03 16.06
CA LEU A 182 7.23 -9.12 14.78
C LEU A 182 8.74 -9.19 15.03
N VAL A 183 9.30 -10.38 14.85
CA VAL A 183 10.67 -10.71 15.26
C VAL A 183 11.38 -11.49 14.16
N VAL A 184 12.64 -11.18 13.89
CA VAL A 184 13.53 -11.98 13.05
C VAL A 184 14.54 -12.70 13.94
N LEU A 185 14.64 -14.02 13.79
CA LEU A 185 15.59 -14.86 14.50
C LEU A 185 16.40 -15.72 13.53
N PRO A 186 17.74 -15.70 13.61
CA PRO A 186 18.59 -16.69 12.98
C PRO A 186 18.21 -18.12 13.39
N ALA A 187 18.19 -19.07 12.44
CA ALA A 187 17.83 -20.46 12.68
C ALA A 187 18.69 -21.12 13.77
N ARG A 188 19.97 -20.72 13.87
CA ARG A 188 20.89 -21.19 14.92
C ARG A 188 20.38 -20.92 16.33
N LEU A 189 19.62 -19.83 16.53
CA LEU A 189 19.09 -19.42 17.84
C LEU A 189 17.73 -20.05 18.14
N LEU A 190 17.04 -20.59 17.13
CA LEU A 190 15.76 -21.28 17.31
C LEU A 190 15.93 -22.65 18.00
N GLY A 191 17.07 -23.32 17.80
CA GLY A 191 17.33 -24.64 18.39
C GLY A 191 17.87 -24.63 19.81
N ILE A 192 18.47 -23.52 20.26
CA ILE A 192 19.20 -23.47 21.55
C ILE A 192 18.26 -23.32 22.76
N SER A 193 17.01 -22.89 22.54
CA SER A 193 16.02 -22.67 23.59
C SER A 193 15.66 -23.92 24.42
N GLY A 194 16.05 -25.12 23.99
CA GLY A 194 15.80 -26.38 24.70
C GLY A 194 16.63 -26.61 25.96
N SER A 195 17.78 -25.95 26.14
CA SER A 195 18.67 -26.24 27.28
C SER A 195 18.45 -25.35 28.52
N TRP A 196 17.70 -24.24 28.38
CA TRP A 196 17.50 -23.23 29.44
C TRP A 196 16.02 -22.91 29.70
N SER A 197 15.09 -23.83 29.44
CA SER A 197 13.67 -23.53 29.69
C SER A 197 13.36 -23.51 31.18
N THR A 198 13.07 -22.33 31.74
CA THR A 198 12.29 -22.24 32.97
C THR A 198 10.81 -22.24 32.59
N PRO A 199 9.93 -22.87 33.40
CA PRO A 199 8.49 -22.97 33.08
C PRO A 199 7.77 -21.61 32.93
N GLU A 200 8.42 -20.50 33.26
CA GLU A 200 7.87 -19.14 33.22
C GLU A 200 8.28 -18.32 31.97
N THR A 201 9.22 -18.82 31.15
CA THR A 201 9.79 -18.05 30.01
C THR A 201 9.52 -18.69 28.65
N SER A 202 8.98 -17.93 27.69
CA SER A 202 8.74 -18.42 26.33
C SER A 202 10.07 -18.70 25.58
N PRO A 203 10.14 -19.78 24.75
CA PRO A 203 11.35 -20.11 23.99
C PRO A 203 11.87 -18.97 23.11
N ILE A 204 10.96 -18.16 22.55
CA ILE A 204 11.29 -17.01 21.71
C ILE A 204 11.98 -15.90 22.52
N ARG A 205 11.52 -15.66 23.76
CA ARG A 205 12.14 -14.68 24.66
C ARG A 205 13.57 -15.11 25.01
N LEU A 206 13.76 -16.38 25.35
CA LEU A 206 15.09 -16.94 25.62
C LEU A 206 16.02 -16.78 24.41
N ALA A 207 15.53 -17.07 23.20
CA ALA A 207 16.31 -16.88 21.97
C ALA A 207 16.71 -15.42 21.74
N LEU A 208 15.84 -14.47 22.09
CA LEU A 208 16.14 -13.03 22.00
C LEU A 208 17.10 -12.55 23.07
N GLU A 209 16.96 -13.01 24.31
CA GLU A 209 17.90 -12.70 25.40
C GLU A 209 19.29 -13.27 25.11
N GLN A 210 19.37 -14.47 24.52
CA GLN A 210 20.62 -15.03 24.04
C GLN A 210 21.20 -14.22 22.88
N ALA A 211 20.39 -13.86 21.89
CA ALA A 211 20.83 -13.01 20.78
C ALA A 211 21.41 -11.68 21.29
N ALA A 212 20.81 -11.13 22.35
CA ALA A 212 21.27 -9.90 22.99
C ALA A 212 22.59 -10.11 23.72
N ALA A 213 22.77 -11.25 24.40
CA ALA A 213 24.04 -11.63 25.01
C ALA A 213 25.16 -11.82 23.96
N GLU A 214 24.82 -12.30 22.76
CA GLU A 214 25.76 -12.43 21.63
C GLU A 214 26.04 -11.07 20.93
N GLY A 215 25.33 -10.00 21.27
CA GLY A 215 25.46 -8.69 20.63
C GLY A 215 24.90 -8.61 19.21
N VAL A 216 23.98 -9.52 18.87
CA VAL A 216 23.43 -9.70 17.51
C VAL A 216 22.00 -9.16 17.39
N VAL A 217 21.45 -8.54 18.45
CA VAL A 217 20.10 -7.94 18.39
C VAL A 217 20.14 -6.48 17.99
N GLN A 218 19.28 -6.15 17.03
CA GLN A 218 18.93 -4.79 16.67
C GLN A 218 17.45 -4.52 16.94
N THR A 219 17.13 -3.34 17.47
CA THR A 219 15.75 -2.87 17.57
C THR A 219 15.42 -2.03 16.35
N LEU A 220 14.36 -2.41 15.64
CA LEU A 220 13.89 -1.65 14.49
C LEU A 220 12.64 -0.87 14.86
N SER A 221 12.75 0.46 14.84
CA SER A 221 11.58 1.30 15.10
C SER A 221 10.63 1.19 13.91
N ALA A 222 9.48 0.57 14.12
CA ALA A 222 8.43 0.48 13.12
C ALA A 222 7.72 1.84 12.89
N SER A 223 8.17 2.90 13.57
CA SER A 223 7.67 4.27 13.46
C SER A 223 7.87 4.90 12.07
N SER A 224 8.89 4.48 11.33
CA SER A 224 9.19 4.90 9.96
C SER A 224 8.52 4.02 8.90
N HIS A 225 8.11 2.80 9.27
CA HIS A 225 7.55 1.80 8.37
C HIS A 225 6.18 1.33 8.90
N ALA A 226 5.09 1.87 8.33
CA ALA A 226 3.72 1.76 8.83
C ALA A 226 3.40 0.41 9.52
N TYR A 227 3.24 0.45 10.84
CA TYR A 227 2.90 -0.67 11.72
C TYR A 227 1.81 -0.24 12.69
N GLN A 228 0.81 -1.11 12.92
CA GLN A 228 -0.23 -0.88 13.91
C GLN A 228 -0.78 -2.20 14.45
N ASP A 229 -0.83 -2.33 15.78
CA ASP A 229 -1.51 -3.44 16.46
C ASP A 229 -3.03 -3.21 16.43
N ALA A 230 -3.80 -4.25 16.10
CA ALA A 230 -5.24 -4.21 15.99
C ALA A 230 -5.96 -4.64 17.29
N ARG A 231 -5.23 -5.14 18.30
CA ARG A 231 -5.78 -5.55 19.60
C ARG A 231 -6.24 -4.34 20.44
N GLY A 232 -7.25 -4.58 21.29
CA GLY A 232 -7.84 -3.57 22.17
C GLY A 232 -9.07 -2.87 21.57
N VAL A 233 -9.77 -2.08 22.39
CA VAL A 233 -11.06 -1.46 22.04
C VAL A 233 -10.94 -0.49 20.86
N GLU A 234 -9.84 0.27 20.78
CA GLU A 234 -9.57 1.22 19.69
C GLU A 234 -8.60 0.67 18.62
N GLY A 235 -8.03 -0.52 18.83
CA GLY A 235 -6.96 -1.07 17.99
C GLY A 235 -7.41 -1.27 16.55
N LEU A 236 -8.63 -1.75 16.34
CA LEU A 236 -9.21 -1.96 15.00
C LEU A 236 -9.36 -0.65 14.22
N GLN A 237 -9.84 0.41 14.88
CA GLN A 237 -10.02 1.72 14.24
C GLN A 237 -8.65 2.35 13.91
N LYS A 238 -7.67 2.23 14.81
CA LYS A 238 -6.30 2.69 14.56
C LYS A 238 -5.65 1.91 13.43
N ALA A 239 -5.83 0.59 13.36
CA ALA A 239 -5.32 -0.25 12.28
C ALA A 239 -5.94 0.13 10.93
N GLU A 240 -7.25 0.38 10.88
CA GLU A 240 -7.92 0.87 9.68
C GLU A 240 -7.38 2.24 9.25
N HIS A 241 -7.23 3.19 10.20
CA HIS A 241 -6.67 4.51 9.90
C HIS A 241 -5.23 4.43 9.36
N THR A 242 -4.39 3.57 9.95
CA THR A 242 -3.02 3.34 9.48
C THR A 242 -2.99 2.73 8.07
N LEU A 243 -3.93 1.84 7.73
CA LEU A 243 -4.07 1.32 6.35
C LEU A 243 -4.32 2.43 5.34
N PHE A 244 -5.35 3.26 5.58
CA PHE A 244 -5.66 4.38 4.69
C PHE A 244 -4.54 5.44 4.64
N ARG A 245 -3.76 5.58 5.72
CA ARG A 245 -2.58 6.45 5.73
C ARG A 245 -1.44 5.88 4.88
N SER A 246 -1.24 4.56 4.89
CA SER A 246 -0.15 3.91 4.15
C SER A 246 -0.28 4.02 2.63
N LEU A 247 -1.51 4.05 2.10
CA LEU A 247 -1.76 4.35 0.68
C LEU A 247 -1.14 5.69 0.25
N GLN A 248 -1.20 6.69 1.14
CA GLN A 248 -0.80 8.05 0.80
C GLN A 248 0.71 8.21 0.59
N SER A 249 1.52 7.45 1.34
CA SER A 249 2.98 7.50 1.21
C SER A 249 3.49 6.84 -0.07
N VAL A 250 2.76 5.86 -0.60
CA VAL A 250 3.13 5.15 -1.84
C VAL A 250 2.74 5.97 -3.07
N ASP A 251 1.51 6.50 -3.08
CA ASP A 251 0.96 7.26 -4.20
C ASP A 251 1.62 8.66 -4.32
N GLY A 252 2.23 9.17 -3.24
CA GLY A 252 2.81 10.52 -3.20
C GLY A 252 3.98 10.77 -4.16
N THR A 253 4.47 9.73 -4.85
CA THR A 253 5.57 9.81 -5.81
C THR A 253 5.12 10.06 -7.26
N LEU A 254 3.82 9.93 -7.56
CA LEU A 254 3.25 10.07 -8.90
C LEU A 254 2.14 11.13 -9.00
N ASP A 255 1.53 11.52 -7.88
CA ASP A 255 0.34 12.38 -7.90
C ASP A 255 0.64 13.86 -8.15
N GLY A 256 -0.24 14.49 -8.92
CA GLY A 256 -0.23 15.93 -9.14
C GLY A 256 -0.63 16.74 -7.90
N VAL A 257 -0.48 18.06 -8.00
CA VAL A 257 -0.75 18.99 -6.88
C VAL A 257 -2.21 18.90 -6.45
N VAL A 258 -3.14 18.74 -7.40
CA VAL A 258 -4.58 18.70 -7.11
C VAL A 258 -4.95 17.40 -6.43
N ASP A 259 -4.45 16.27 -6.92
CA ASP A 259 -4.65 14.97 -6.28
C ASP A 259 -4.21 14.99 -4.82
N ARG A 260 -3.05 15.61 -4.56
CA ARG A 260 -2.49 15.71 -3.20
C ARG A 260 -3.38 16.52 -2.25
N TYR A 261 -3.92 17.66 -2.68
CA TYR A 261 -4.58 18.61 -1.78
C TYR A 261 -6.11 18.51 -1.74
N VAL A 262 -6.76 18.11 -2.83
CA VAL A 262 -8.21 18.09 -2.98
C VAL A 262 -8.74 16.67 -3.09
N ASN A 263 -8.37 15.93 -4.13
CA ASN A 263 -9.00 14.64 -4.42
C ASN A 263 -8.77 13.65 -3.28
N ARG A 264 -7.54 13.57 -2.74
CA ARG A 264 -7.22 12.68 -1.62
C ARG A 264 -7.89 12.98 -0.29
N LYS A 265 -8.42 14.19 -0.08
CA LYS A 265 -9.20 14.47 1.13
C LYS A 265 -10.61 13.92 1.01
N VAL A 266 -11.13 13.89 -0.22
CA VAL A 266 -12.49 13.45 -0.53
C VAL A 266 -12.55 11.95 -0.87
N SER A 267 -11.50 11.39 -1.49
CA SER A 267 -11.42 9.95 -1.83
C SER A 267 -11.46 9.08 -0.58
N ARG A 268 -10.76 9.44 0.51
CA ARG A 268 -10.68 8.63 1.74
C ARG A 268 -12.03 8.19 2.32
N PRO A 269 -12.97 9.10 2.63
CA PRO A 269 -14.27 8.67 3.14
C PRO A 269 -15.05 7.85 2.12
N LEU A 270 -14.90 8.13 0.82
CA LEU A 270 -15.54 7.37 -0.26
C LEU A 270 -14.96 5.96 -0.40
N SER A 271 -13.64 5.80 -0.45
CA SER A 271 -12.95 4.52 -0.43
C SER A 271 -13.32 3.70 0.80
N ARG A 272 -13.42 4.34 1.98
CA ARG A 272 -13.90 3.68 3.21
C ARG A 272 -15.34 3.20 3.06
N LEU A 273 -16.22 4.01 2.49
CA LEU A 273 -17.60 3.62 2.21
C LEU A 273 -17.67 2.45 1.21
N PHE A 274 -16.94 2.49 0.11
CA PHE A 274 -16.91 1.41 -0.88
C PHE A 274 -16.38 0.10 -0.28
N MET A 275 -15.37 0.18 0.60
CA MET A 275 -14.89 -1.00 1.34
C MET A 275 -15.95 -1.57 2.30
N GLN A 276 -16.73 -0.71 2.97
CA GLN A 276 -17.84 -1.15 3.82
C GLN A 276 -18.95 -1.80 3.00
N LEU A 277 -19.27 -1.24 1.84
CA LEU A 277 -20.25 -1.77 0.89
C LEU A 277 -19.77 -2.99 0.09
N ARG A 278 -18.47 -3.34 0.21
CA ARG A 278 -17.84 -4.47 -0.50
C ARG A 278 -17.91 -4.33 -2.03
N CYS A 279 -17.87 -3.10 -2.52
CA CYS A 279 -17.87 -2.84 -3.96
C CYS A 279 -16.53 -3.30 -4.56
N PRO A 280 -16.53 -4.14 -5.61
CA PRO A 280 -15.30 -4.52 -6.29
C PRO A 280 -14.75 -3.32 -7.08
N PRO A 281 -13.40 -3.19 -7.22
CA PRO A 281 -12.79 -2.04 -7.90
C PRO A 281 -13.35 -1.76 -9.29
N ASN A 282 -13.53 -2.80 -10.11
CA ASN A 282 -14.06 -2.64 -11.48
C ASN A 282 -15.47 -2.02 -11.54
N VAL A 283 -16.28 -2.19 -10.49
CA VAL A 283 -17.60 -1.54 -10.40
C VAL A 283 -17.46 -0.07 -10.05
N ILE A 284 -16.46 0.28 -9.23
CA ILE A 284 -16.12 1.68 -8.90
C ILE A 284 -15.61 2.39 -10.17
N THR A 285 -14.76 1.75 -10.96
CA THR A 285 -14.32 2.24 -12.29
C THR A 285 -15.49 2.45 -13.25
N LEU A 286 -16.43 1.50 -13.30
CA LEU A 286 -17.62 1.66 -14.16
C LEU A 286 -18.52 2.80 -13.69
N LEU A 287 -18.64 2.98 -12.38
CA LEU A 287 -19.40 4.06 -11.77
C LEU A 287 -18.77 5.43 -12.07
N SER A 288 -17.45 5.58 -11.91
CA SER A 288 -16.74 6.82 -12.28
C SER A 288 -16.95 7.15 -13.76
N MET A 289 -16.84 6.15 -14.63
CA MET A 289 -17.07 6.31 -16.07
C MET A 289 -18.49 6.81 -16.39
N ILE A 290 -19.53 6.21 -15.79
CA ILE A 290 -20.93 6.63 -16.00
C ILE A 290 -21.15 8.07 -15.54
N ILE A 291 -20.62 8.44 -14.37
CA ILE A 291 -20.72 9.80 -13.83
C ILE A 291 -20.00 10.80 -14.74
N GLY A 292 -18.81 10.44 -15.24
CA GLY A 292 -18.04 11.25 -16.17
C GLY A 292 -18.76 11.49 -17.50
N LEU A 293 -19.39 10.45 -18.07
CA LEU A 293 -20.22 10.56 -19.26
C LEU A 293 -21.48 11.41 -19.02
N GLY A 294 -22.08 11.32 -17.83
CA GLY A 294 -23.15 12.22 -17.41
C GLY A 294 -22.70 13.69 -17.37
N GLY A 295 -21.47 13.94 -16.92
CA GLY A 295 -20.83 15.25 -16.95
C GLY A 295 -20.66 15.76 -18.39
N ALA A 296 -20.15 14.92 -19.30
CA ALA A 296 -20.04 15.22 -20.73
C ALA A 296 -21.38 15.60 -21.37
N ALA A 297 -22.46 14.88 -21.04
CA ALA A 297 -23.80 15.19 -21.51
C ALA A 297 -24.32 16.54 -20.98
N CYS A 298 -23.94 16.94 -19.75
CA CYS A 298 -24.28 18.25 -19.20
C CYS A 298 -23.53 19.38 -19.92
N PHE A 299 -22.23 19.19 -20.24
CA PHE A 299 -21.47 20.13 -21.05
C PHE A 299 -22.08 20.35 -22.44
N ALA A 300 -22.55 19.26 -23.07
CA ALA A 300 -23.16 19.29 -24.38
C ALA A 300 -24.43 20.15 -24.47
N LYS A 301 -25.07 20.49 -23.34
CA LYS A 301 -26.24 21.39 -23.31
C LYS A 301 -25.90 22.83 -23.67
N GLY A 302 -24.64 23.26 -23.55
CA GLY A 302 -24.20 24.61 -23.93
C GLY A 302 -24.76 25.74 -23.06
N SER A 303 -25.32 25.43 -21.88
CA SER A 303 -25.79 26.44 -20.93
C SER A 303 -24.81 26.60 -19.77
N TYR A 304 -24.75 27.78 -19.15
CA TYR A 304 -23.90 28.03 -17.98
C TYR A 304 -24.14 27.03 -16.84
N ALA A 305 -25.41 26.77 -16.51
CA ALA A 305 -25.79 25.77 -15.50
C ALA A 305 -25.36 24.34 -15.91
N GLY A 306 -25.45 24.01 -17.21
CA GLY A 306 -24.95 22.75 -17.76
C GLY A 306 -23.43 22.63 -17.64
N GLY A 307 -22.70 23.72 -17.85
CA GLY A 307 -21.24 23.78 -17.68
C GLY A 307 -20.81 23.54 -16.23
N ILE A 308 -21.46 24.19 -15.26
CA ILE A 308 -21.17 23.96 -13.82
C ILE A 308 -21.51 22.53 -13.42
N ALA A 309 -22.71 22.05 -13.77
CA ALA A 309 -23.13 20.67 -13.45
C ALA A 309 -22.19 19.64 -14.08
N GLY A 310 -21.80 19.85 -15.34
CA GLY A 310 -20.84 19.01 -16.05
C GLY A 310 -19.48 18.97 -15.36
N ALA A 311 -18.97 20.12 -14.93
CA ALA A 311 -17.68 20.21 -14.25
C ALA A 311 -17.68 19.57 -12.87
N LEU A 312 -18.76 19.74 -12.10
CA LEU A 312 -18.92 19.09 -10.80
C LEU A 312 -19.01 17.56 -10.93
N LEU A 313 -19.78 17.06 -11.91
CA LEU A 313 -19.87 15.63 -12.20
C LEU A 313 -18.53 15.07 -12.68
N PHE A 314 -17.81 15.79 -13.54
CA PHE A 314 -16.49 15.38 -13.99
C PHE A 314 -15.47 15.34 -12.84
N GLN A 315 -15.47 16.35 -11.97
CA GLN A 315 -14.64 16.35 -10.76
C GLN A 315 -14.98 15.17 -9.85
N LEU A 316 -16.27 14.89 -9.65
CA LEU A 316 -16.72 13.74 -8.87
C LEU A 316 -16.26 12.41 -9.48
N ALA A 317 -16.35 12.26 -10.81
CA ALA A 317 -15.86 11.09 -11.52
C ALA A 317 -14.37 10.85 -11.25
N VAL A 318 -13.54 11.88 -11.36
CA VAL A 318 -12.09 11.80 -11.06
C VAL A 318 -11.82 11.40 -9.61
N ILE A 319 -12.60 11.91 -8.66
CA ILE A 319 -12.44 11.53 -7.25
C ILE A 319 -12.81 10.05 -7.03
N ILE A 320 -13.89 9.56 -7.67
CA ILE A 320 -14.33 8.16 -7.57
C ILE A 320 -13.34 7.23 -8.27
N ASP A 321 -12.74 7.67 -9.37
CA ASP A 321 -11.68 6.96 -10.08
C ASP A 321 -10.50 6.67 -9.14
N CYS A 322 -10.00 7.67 -8.41
CA CYS A 322 -8.96 7.44 -7.40
C CYS A 322 -9.35 6.40 -6.33
N CYS A 323 -10.64 6.25 -6.03
CA CYS A 323 -11.10 5.29 -5.03
C CYS A 323 -10.94 3.83 -5.50
N ASP A 324 -11.01 3.56 -6.82
CA ASP A 324 -10.91 2.18 -7.31
C ASP A 324 -9.51 1.58 -7.07
N GLY A 325 -8.46 2.37 -7.29
CA GLY A 325 -7.07 2.01 -7.11
C GLY A 325 -6.70 1.92 -5.64
N GLU A 326 -7.22 2.84 -4.82
CA GLU A 326 -7.11 2.74 -3.35
C GLU A 326 -7.74 1.45 -2.83
N VAL A 327 -8.95 1.10 -3.29
CA VAL A 327 -9.64 -0.13 -2.90
C VAL A 327 -8.90 -1.37 -3.42
N ALA A 328 -8.46 -1.38 -4.67
CA ALA A 328 -7.71 -2.49 -5.25
C ALA A 328 -6.41 -2.78 -4.48
N ARG A 329 -5.67 -1.73 -4.10
CA ARG A 329 -4.46 -1.83 -3.26
C ARG A 329 -4.76 -2.36 -1.87
N LEU A 330 -5.77 -1.82 -1.20
CA LEU A 330 -6.13 -2.24 0.16
C LEU A 330 -6.65 -3.67 0.22
N THR A 331 -7.20 -4.17 -0.88
CA THR A 331 -7.80 -5.51 -0.98
C THR A 331 -6.92 -6.54 -1.69
N PHE A 332 -5.73 -6.14 -2.17
CA PHE A 332 -4.83 -6.96 -2.96
C PHE A 332 -5.53 -7.59 -4.18
N THR A 333 -6.33 -6.80 -4.88
CA THR A 333 -7.05 -7.20 -6.12
C THR A 333 -6.58 -6.40 -7.34
N GLU A 334 -5.38 -5.83 -7.29
CA GLU A 334 -4.75 -5.21 -8.46
C GLU A 334 -4.62 -6.27 -9.57
N SER A 335 -5.01 -5.91 -10.79
CA SER A 335 -4.94 -6.82 -11.93
C SER A 335 -4.59 -6.08 -13.22
N PRO A 336 -3.92 -6.74 -14.19
CA PRO A 336 -3.65 -6.14 -15.50
C PRO A 336 -4.94 -5.74 -16.24
N LEU A 337 -6.00 -6.54 -16.08
CA LEU A 337 -7.30 -6.24 -16.68
C LEU A 337 -7.93 -5.00 -16.05
N GLY A 338 -7.90 -4.89 -14.71
CA GLY A 338 -8.39 -3.70 -14.00
C GLY A 338 -7.63 -2.44 -14.43
N GLN A 339 -6.31 -2.52 -14.52
CA GLN A 339 -5.48 -1.40 -14.99
C GLN A 339 -5.77 -1.01 -16.45
N ALA A 340 -6.07 -1.98 -17.31
CA ALA A 340 -6.47 -1.71 -18.69
C ALA A 340 -7.86 -1.08 -18.77
N LEU A 341 -8.80 -1.55 -17.94
CA LEU A 341 -10.16 -1.02 -17.85
C LEU A 341 -10.15 0.44 -17.39
N ASP A 342 -9.47 0.73 -16.28
CA ASP A 342 -9.21 2.08 -15.75
C ASP A 342 -8.70 3.03 -16.85
N LEU A 343 -7.58 2.64 -17.49
CA LEU A 343 -7.01 3.40 -18.60
C LEU A 343 -8.01 3.65 -19.74
N VAL A 344 -8.79 2.65 -20.16
CA VAL A 344 -9.76 2.81 -21.25
C VAL A 344 -10.92 3.71 -20.82
N SER A 345 -11.48 3.49 -19.64
CA SER A 345 -12.60 4.24 -19.08
C SER A 345 -12.28 5.73 -18.97
N ASP A 346 -11.10 6.08 -18.46
CA ASP A 346 -10.68 7.48 -18.36
C ASP A 346 -10.58 8.18 -19.71
N ASN A 347 -10.08 7.47 -20.71
CA ASN A 347 -9.94 8.03 -22.04
C ASN A 347 -11.29 8.24 -22.72
N ILE A 348 -12.22 7.30 -22.53
CA ILE A 348 -13.60 7.45 -22.99
C ILE A 348 -14.22 8.70 -22.36
N VAL A 349 -14.07 8.88 -21.04
CA VAL A 349 -14.60 10.05 -20.33
C VAL A 349 -13.94 11.33 -20.84
N HIS A 350 -12.61 11.38 -20.98
CA HIS A 350 -11.91 12.58 -21.46
C HIS A 350 -12.36 12.99 -22.86
N VAL A 351 -12.42 12.04 -23.80
CA VAL A 351 -12.90 12.28 -25.16
C VAL A 351 -14.34 12.78 -25.15
N ALA A 352 -15.21 12.15 -24.35
CA ALA A 352 -16.60 12.56 -24.21
C ALA A 352 -16.73 13.98 -23.62
N VAL A 353 -15.95 14.33 -22.59
CA VAL A 353 -15.95 15.67 -21.98
C VAL A 353 -15.49 16.72 -23.00
N PHE A 354 -14.38 16.49 -23.71
CA PHE A 354 -13.90 17.44 -24.73
C PHE A 354 -14.90 17.61 -25.88
N ALA A 355 -15.50 16.51 -26.35
CA ALA A 355 -16.54 16.55 -27.35
C ALA A 355 -17.80 17.28 -26.84
N GLY A 356 -18.20 17.05 -25.59
CA GLY A 356 -19.33 17.70 -24.94
C GLY A 356 -19.13 19.20 -24.80
N ILE A 357 -17.95 19.64 -24.36
CA ILE A 357 -17.61 21.08 -24.26
C ILE A 357 -17.60 21.71 -25.66
N ALA A 358 -16.98 21.06 -26.66
CA ALA A 358 -16.94 21.55 -28.03
C ALA A 358 -18.34 21.68 -28.64
N TRP A 359 -19.19 20.68 -28.44
CA TRP A 359 -20.58 20.69 -28.90
C TRP A 359 -21.43 21.75 -28.20
N GLY A 360 -21.30 21.87 -26.88
CA GLY A 360 -21.99 22.90 -26.10
C GLY A 360 -21.61 24.31 -26.54
N ALA A 361 -20.30 24.57 -26.71
CA ALA A 361 -19.79 25.85 -27.20
C ALA A 361 -20.23 26.14 -28.64
N TYR A 362 -20.36 25.12 -29.49
CA TYR A 362 -20.92 25.25 -30.83
C TYR A 362 -22.39 25.68 -30.80
N GLN A 363 -23.22 25.08 -29.95
CA GLN A 363 -24.63 25.45 -29.82
C GLN A 363 -24.81 26.89 -29.29
N GLU A 364 -23.97 27.33 -28.37
CA GLU A 364 -24.03 28.69 -27.80
C GLU A 364 -23.60 29.78 -28.80
N ASN A 365 -22.66 29.48 -29.71
CA ASN A 365 -22.04 30.46 -30.62
C ASN A 365 -22.58 30.42 -32.07
N LEU A 366 -23.84 30.02 -32.29
CA LEU A 366 -24.45 29.93 -33.63
C LEU A 366 -24.37 31.23 -34.46
N THR A 367 -24.09 32.39 -33.84
CA THR A 367 -24.17 33.72 -34.44
C THR A 367 -22.83 34.42 -34.75
N SER A 368 -21.64 33.95 -34.33
CA SER A 368 -20.41 34.77 -34.54
C SER A 368 -19.09 34.05 -34.84
N SER A 369 -19.00 32.72 -34.80
CA SER A 369 -17.81 31.98 -35.30
C SER A 369 -18.14 30.51 -35.53
N GLY A 370 -18.42 30.17 -36.80
CA GLY A 370 -18.77 28.82 -37.24
C GLY A 370 -17.66 27.79 -37.04
N TYR A 371 -18.06 26.55 -36.73
CA TYR A 371 -17.29 25.30 -36.66
C TYR A 371 -15.96 25.27 -35.85
N LEU A 372 -15.45 26.39 -35.37
CA LEU A 372 -14.16 26.51 -34.68
C LEU A 372 -14.11 25.71 -33.36
N PRO A 373 -15.13 25.71 -32.50
CA PRO A 373 -15.14 24.86 -31.31
C PRO A 373 -15.08 23.36 -31.65
N LEU A 374 -15.73 22.94 -32.74
CA LEU A 374 -15.70 21.56 -33.22
C LEU A 374 -14.32 21.18 -33.76
N LEU A 375 -13.65 22.08 -34.48
CA LEU A 375 -12.28 21.88 -34.94
C LEU A 375 -11.33 21.69 -33.75
N LEU A 376 -11.40 22.60 -32.75
CA LEU A 376 -10.57 22.53 -31.55
C LEU A 376 -10.84 21.25 -30.75
N GLY A 377 -12.11 20.88 -30.58
CA GLY A 377 -12.50 19.62 -29.98
C GLY A 377 -11.97 18.41 -30.74
N GLY A 378 -12.06 18.42 -32.07
CA GLY A 378 -11.54 17.35 -32.92
C GLY A 378 -10.02 17.20 -32.82
N ILE A 379 -9.28 18.31 -32.81
CA ILE A 379 -7.82 18.32 -32.59
C ILE A 379 -7.48 17.77 -31.20
N ALA A 380 -8.20 18.19 -30.15
CA ALA A 380 -8.02 17.69 -28.80
C ALA A 380 -8.22 16.17 -28.74
N VAL A 381 -9.33 15.65 -29.27
CA VAL A 381 -9.63 14.21 -29.30
C VAL A 381 -8.56 13.43 -30.08
N PHE A 382 -8.17 13.91 -31.26
CA PHE A 382 -7.15 13.26 -32.08
C PHE A 382 -5.79 13.22 -31.37
N SER A 383 -5.35 14.35 -30.81
CA SER A 383 -4.07 14.44 -30.09
C SER A 383 -4.07 13.61 -28.80
N THR A 384 -5.19 13.50 -28.08
CA THR A 384 -5.33 12.55 -26.97
C THR A 384 -5.16 11.11 -27.45
N GLY A 385 -5.80 10.72 -28.56
CA GLY A 385 -5.61 9.38 -29.15
C GLY A 385 -4.16 9.07 -29.52
N VAL A 386 -3.47 10.01 -30.16
CA VAL A 386 -2.03 9.88 -30.48
C VAL A 386 -1.19 9.75 -29.21
N SER A 387 -1.48 10.56 -28.20
CA SER A 387 -0.79 10.54 -26.91
C SER A 387 -0.90 9.17 -26.24
N LEU A 388 -2.08 8.56 -26.26
CA LEU A 388 -2.31 7.23 -25.70
C LEU A 388 -1.56 6.15 -26.44
N TRP A 389 -1.58 6.19 -27.77
CA TRP A 389 -0.80 5.27 -28.59
C TRP A 389 0.70 5.37 -28.26
N CYS A 390 1.23 6.58 -28.09
CA CYS A 390 2.62 6.78 -27.68
C CYS A 390 2.88 6.24 -26.26
N VAL A 391 2.00 6.49 -25.29
CA VAL A 391 2.16 6.00 -23.91
C VAL A 391 2.12 4.47 -23.86
N ASP A 392 1.20 3.83 -24.58
CA ASP A 392 1.12 2.38 -24.66
C ASP A 392 2.39 1.77 -25.27
N ARG A 393 2.93 2.39 -26.33
CA ARG A 393 4.23 2.03 -26.90
C ARG A 393 5.37 2.14 -25.89
N VAL A 394 5.44 3.22 -25.10
CA VAL A 394 6.46 3.36 -24.05
C VAL A 394 6.28 2.31 -22.94
N LYS A 395 5.04 2.03 -22.52
CA LYS A 395 4.75 0.97 -21.53
C LYS A 395 5.17 -0.40 -22.04
N SER A 396 4.87 -0.72 -23.30
CA SER A 396 5.30 -1.95 -23.97
C SER A 396 6.83 -2.07 -24.01
N LEU A 397 7.54 -0.97 -24.28
CA LEU A 397 9.01 -0.94 -24.23
C LEU A 397 9.57 -1.15 -22.83
N LYS A 398 8.94 -0.55 -21.80
CA LYS A 398 9.30 -0.79 -20.38
C LYS A 398 9.08 -2.23 -19.94
N GLY A 399 8.00 -2.87 -20.41
CA GLY A 399 7.70 -4.27 -20.14
C GLY A 399 8.76 -5.23 -20.69
N ASN A 400 9.43 -4.84 -21.79
CA ASN A 400 10.61 -5.56 -22.27
C ASN A 400 11.87 -5.06 -21.55
N THR A 401 12.14 -5.63 -20.38
CA THR A 401 13.23 -5.25 -19.48
C THR A 401 14.61 -5.19 -20.17
N VAL A 402 14.86 -6.05 -21.16
CA VAL A 402 16.11 -6.07 -21.93
C VAL A 402 16.20 -4.82 -22.80
N ARG A 403 15.16 -4.55 -23.61
CA ARG A 403 15.13 -3.40 -24.51
C ARG A 403 15.12 -2.07 -23.74
N TRP A 404 14.42 -2.01 -22.61
CA TRP A 404 14.44 -0.84 -21.73
C TRP A 404 15.83 -0.57 -21.13
N ARG A 405 16.56 -1.63 -20.72
CA ARG A 405 17.93 -1.49 -20.20
C ARG A 405 18.96 -1.14 -21.28
N LEU A 406 18.67 -1.39 -22.55
CA LEU A 406 19.53 -0.99 -23.67
C LEU A 406 19.36 0.48 -24.06
N MET A 407 18.26 1.14 -23.66
CA MET A 407 18.06 2.56 -23.95
C MET A 407 19.03 3.45 -23.17
N ARG A 408 19.44 4.59 -23.75
CA ARG A 408 20.26 5.58 -23.04
C ARG A 408 19.56 6.05 -21.75
N GLN A 409 20.35 6.24 -20.69
CA GLN A 409 19.84 6.69 -19.40
C GLN A 409 19.09 8.03 -19.51
N ALA A 410 19.56 8.95 -20.36
CA ALA A 410 18.91 10.25 -20.60
C ALA A 410 17.50 10.13 -21.23
N ASP A 411 17.24 9.09 -22.03
CA ASP A 411 15.92 8.89 -22.63
C ASP A 411 14.97 8.24 -21.62
N ARG A 412 15.48 7.33 -20.77
CA ARG A 412 14.69 6.75 -19.67
C ARG A 412 14.26 7.79 -18.64
N THR A 413 15.17 8.67 -18.22
CA THR A 413 14.82 9.74 -17.27
C THR A 413 13.86 10.75 -17.87
N ARG A 414 13.92 11.01 -19.18
CA ARG A 414 12.92 11.84 -19.87
C ARG A 414 11.56 11.18 -19.96
N PHE A 415 11.48 9.91 -20.34
CA PHE A 415 10.21 9.18 -20.34
C PHE A 415 9.60 9.16 -18.94
N ASP A 416 10.41 8.91 -17.91
CA ASP A 416 9.97 8.99 -16.52
C ASP A 416 9.54 10.41 -16.17
N PHE A 417 10.27 11.45 -16.58
CA PHE A 417 9.89 12.84 -16.32
C PHE A 417 8.55 13.22 -16.97
N ILE A 418 8.37 12.89 -18.26
CA ILE A 418 7.16 13.20 -19.04
C ILE A 418 5.96 12.44 -18.48
N LEU A 419 6.12 11.14 -18.20
CA LEU A 419 5.08 10.32 -17.59
C LEU A 419 4.73 10.75 -16.15
N ARG A 420 5.67 11.37 -15.43
CA ARG A 420 5.45 11.82 -14.04
C ARG A 420 4.90 13.24 -13.90
N HIS A 421 5.26 14.15 -14.80
CA HIS A 421 4.95 15.59 -14.62
C HIS A 421 3.97 16.13 -15.65
N VAL A 422 3.99 15.60 -16.88
CA VAL A 422 3.20 16.14 -17.99
C VAL A 422 1.96 15.28 -18.27
N ALA A 423 2.00 14.00 -17.91
CA ALA A 423 0.83 13.13 -17.94
C ALA A 423 -0.14 13.36 -16.76
N ASN A 424 0.14 14.32 -15.86
CA ASN A 424 -0.71 14.56 -14.71
C ASN A 424 -2.12 15.00 -15.13
N ARG A 425 -3.10 14.24 -14.63
CA ARG A 425 -4.53 14.25 -14.96
C ARG A 425 -5.31 15.42 -14.33
N ASP A 426 -4.64 16.39 -13.72
CA ASP A 426 -5.22 17.41 -12.85
C ASP A 426 -5.97 18.55 -13.61
N PHE A 427 -6.48 18.30 -14.82
CA PHE A 427 -7.20 19.32 -15.58
C PHE A 427 -8.67 19.44 -15.17
N SER A 428 -9.21 18.51 -14.38
CA SER A 428 -10.60 18.57 -13.88
C SER A 428 -10.89 19.84 -13.07
N ILE A 429 -9.95 20.30 -12.24
CA ILE A 429 -10.09 21.59 -11.55
C ILE A 429 -9.99 22.76 -12.51
N VAL A 430 -9.15 22.69 -13.54
CA VAL A 430 -9.07 23.74 -14.56
C VAL A 430 -10.42 23.86 -15.27
N VAL A 431 -11.04 22.73 -15.63
CA VAL A 431 -12.40 22.68 -16.19
C VAL A 431 -13.41 23.31 -15.23
N LEU A 432 -13.35 22.98 -13.94
CA LEU A 432 -14.24 23.52 -12.92
C LEU A 432 -14.10 25.04 -12.76
N VAL A 433 -12.87 25.55 -12.70
CA VAL A 433 -12.59 26.99 -12.61
C VAL A 433 -13.09 27.70 -13.88
N CYS A 434 -12.79 27.15 -15.07
CA CYS A 434 -13.28 27.70 -16.33
C CYS A 434 -14.82 27.70 -16.42
N ALA A 435 -15.48 26.66 -15.93
CA ALA A 435 -16.93 26.58 -15.86
C ALA A 435 -17.52 27.64 -14.91
N CYS A 436 -16.97 27.78 -13.71
CA CYS A 436 -17.40 28.80 -12.74
C CYS A 436 -17.24 30.23 -13.28
N LEU A 437 -16.13 30.49 -13.96
CA LEU A 437 -15.84 31.80 -14.57
C LEU A 437 -16.59 32.05 -15.89
N GLY A 438 -17.34 31.06 -16.41
CA GLY A 438 -18.07 31.19 -17.68
C GLY A 438 -17.16 31.27 -18.92
N VAL A 439 -15.88 30.89 -18.79
CA VAL A 439 -14.88 30.92 -19.87
C VAL A 439 -14.56 29.52 -20.41
N LEU A 440 -15.51 28.60 -20.31
CA LEU A 440 -15.37 27.22 -20.76
C LEU A 440 -14.92 27.08 -22.23
N PRO A 441 -15.32 27.94 -23.18
CA PRO A 441 -14.79 27.86 -24.55
C PRO A 441 -13.28 28.12 -24.66
N TRP A 442 -12.70 28.95 -23.78
CA TRP A 442 -11.25 29.20 -23.75
C TRP A 442 -10.46 27.97 -23.32
N PHE A 443 -11.09 27.10 -22.54
CA PHE A 443 -10.47 25.83 -22.14
C PHE A 443 -10.17 24.93 -23.35
N LEU A 444 -10.99 24.96 -24.42
CA LEU A 444 -10.74 24.17 -25.63
C LEU A 444 -9.41 24.53 -26.31
N TRP A 445 -9.04 25.82 -26.31
CA TRP A 445 -7.74 26.26 -26.81
C TRP A 445 -6.59 25.71 -25.98
N LEU A 446 -6.73 25.78 -24.65
CA LEU A 446 -5.73 25.29 -23.71
C LEU A 446 -5.54 23.77 -23.87
N VAL A 447 -6.64 23.01 -23.96
CA VAL A 447 -6.58 21.56 -24.18
C VAL A 447 -5.96 21.24 -25.52
N ALA A 448 -6.46 21.81 -26.62
CA ALA A 448 -5.97 21.49 -27.96
C ALA A 448 -4.46 21.78 -28.09
N ALA A 449 -3.98 22.90 -27.52
CA ALA A 449 -2.56 23.20 -27.47
C ALA A 449 -1.80 22.23 -26.57
N GLY A 450 -2.28 21.99 -25.35
CA GLY A 450 -1.64 21.14 -24.35
C GLY A 450 -1.49 19.68 -24.80
N THR A 451 -2.57 19.07 -25.29
CA THR A 451 -2.57 17.67 -25.77
C THR A 451 -1.73 17.51 -27.03
N SER A 452 -1.73 18.50 -27.93
CA SER A 452 -0.89 18.48 -29.13
C SER A 452 0.60 18.59 -28.81
N VAL A 453 0.98 19.49 -27.89
CA VAL A 453 2.37 19.62 -27.42
C VAL A 453 2.84 18.34 -26.74
N PHE A 454 1.99 17.75 -25.88
CA PHE A 454 2.30 16.48 -25.23
C PHE A 454 2.49 15.34 -26.25
N ALA A 455 1.56 15.21 -27.20
CA ALA A 455 1.65 14.22 -28.27
C ALA A 455 2.94 14.38 -29.09
N ALA A 456 3.27 15.61 -29.48
CA ALA A 456 4.47 15.91 -30.26
C ALA A 456 5.75 15.59 -29.46
N MET A 457 5.81 15.96 -28.19
CA MET A 457 6.95 15.68 -27.31
C MET A 457 7.16 14.18 -27.13
N MET A 458 6.08 13.42 -26.91
CA MET A 458 6.12 11.96 -26.78
C MET A 458 6.52 11.28 -28.09
N ALA A 459 5.91 11.66 -29.22
CA ALA A 459 6.26 11.13 -30.53
C ALA A 459 7.73 11.41 -30.90
N TRP A 460 8.20 12.63 -30.64
CA TRP A 460 9.60 13.01 -30.86
C TRP A 460 10.57 12.18 -30.03
N SER A 461 10.25 11.96 -28.75
CA SER A 461 11.08 11.14 -27.86
C SER A 461 11.17 9.67 -28.32
N LEU A 462 10.05 9.10 -28.79
CA LEU A 462 10.00 7.75 -29.36
C LEU A 462 10.77 7.63 -30.68
N TYR A 463 10.64 8.64 -31.56
CA TYR A 463 11.36 8.69 -32.82
C TYR A 463 12.88 8.71 -32.57
N ARG A 464 13.35 9.60 -31.70
CA ARG A 464 14.78 9.72 -31.36
C ARG A 464 15.34 8.42 -30.75
N ALA A 465 14.57 7.78 -29.87
CA ALA A 465 14.97 6.51 -29.25
C ALA A 465 15.10 5.38 -30.29
N SER A 466 14.30 5.44 -31.37
CA SER A 466 14.33 4.44 -32.45
C SER A 466 15.52 4.62 -33.40
N CYS A 467 15.88 5.86 -33.75
CA CYS A 467 17.02 6.14 -34.64
C CYS A 467 18.37 5.71 -34.05
N VAL A 468 18.53 5.76 -32.72
CA VAL A 468 19.78 5.37 -32.04
C VAL A 468 20.03 3.86 -32.02
N HIS A 469 19.01 3.03 -32.28
CA HIS A 469 19.16 1.57 -32.37
C HIS A 469 19.57 1.07 -33.76
N GLN A 470 19.57 1.95 -34.78
CA GLN A 470 19.95 1.59 -36.15
C GLN A 470 21.37 2.04 -36.53
N SER A 471 22.03 2.81 -35.67
CA SER A 471 23.46 3.19 -35.76
C SER A 471 24.26 2.39 -34.76
#